data_AF-A0AAV9SGQ2-F1
#
_entry.id   AF-A0AAV9SGQ2-F1
#
_cell.length_a   1.000
_cell.length_b   1.000
_cell.length_c   1.000
_cell.angle_alpha   90.00
_cell.angle_beta   90.00
_cell.angle_gamma   90.00
#
_symmetry.space_group_name_H-M   'P 1'
#
loop_
_entity.id
_entity.type
_entity.pdbx_description
1 polymer ?
#
loop_
_entity_poly.entity_id
_entity_poly.type
_entity_poly.pdbx_seq_one_letter_code
_entity_poly.pdbx_strand_id
1 'polypeptide(L)'
;MANPSEEQEVKVNLLGLDLLSALVTRLQDRFRAQIGTVLPSLIDRLGDAKDQVREQDQTLLLKIMDQAASPQYVWDRMLGGFKHKNNRTREGVCLCLIATLNTYGAQGLTLSKIVPHICNLLGDPTSQVRDGAMSCLVEIYRHVGERVRLDLSKKGLPQSRLNVIFNRFDEVQRSGNMIPCSGSDKNFEDEDDGGRSSSSSSKAPTGGRRTVISSVRRPSSASSTKPTGKEAGAGAVDEEDFIKAFEDVPSIQIYSNREMEDQLTKIREVLSDDKHDWEHRVVALKKVRSLILAGATDYEGFPQQLRLLEGPLKLSAKDLRSQVVREACITLGHLSSVLRNKFDHGAESVMPTLLNLVPNCAKVMATSGVAAIRLILRHTHYPRLIPIITSNCTSKSVAVRRRCYEFLDLMLQEWHTNTLERHVAVLTETIRKGIHDADSEARSIARRCYWGFHGHYSREAEHLFQALESTYQKALQSHLKSSDSIVSLPQSDRSSSSSQESLNRPLSVRSVIGGSITRSKLVGTRVSTTPGSLQRSRSDIDVNAASSAKSRLSTVPASSPFSSAAALPPGSYASLGKPSIFFPAAVSDQMLGPPDHS
;
A
#
# COMPACT_ATOMS: atom_id res chain seq x y z
N MET A 1 4.97 -17.93 -24.55
CA MET A 1 6.07 -16.97 -24.68
C MET A 1 5.46 -15.61 -25.00
N ALA A 2 5.90 -14.53 -24.35
CA ALA A 2 5.47 -13.18 -24.74
C ALA A 2 6.23 -12.74 -25.99
N ASN A 3 5.62 -11.90 -26.83
CA ASN A 3 6.27 -11.34 -28.00
C ASN A 3 7.24 -10.23 -27.56
N PRO A 4 8.53 -10.22 -27.95
CA PRO A 4 9.49 -9.22 -27.46
C PRO A 4 9.08 -7.76 -27.73
N SER A 5 8.30 -7.52 -28.78
CA SER A 5 7.69 -6.23 -29.09
C SER A 5 6.72 -5.74 -28.01
N GLU A 6 5.86 -6.61 -27.47
CA GLU A 6 4.93 -6.25 -26.38
C GLU A 6 5.69 -5.87 -25.11
N GLU A 7 6.74 -6.61 -24.76
CA GLU A 7 7.52 -6.32 -23.55
C GLU A 7 8.26 -4.97 -23.67
N GLN A 8 8.64 -4.58 -24.89
CA GLN A 8 9.28 -3.30 -25.16
C GLN A 8 8.27 -2.14 -25.26
N GLU A 9 7.08 -2.36 -25.84
CA GLU A 9 5.97 -1.39 -25.82
C GLU A 9 5.56 -1.05 -24.38
N VAL A 10 5.43 -2.06 -23.52
CA VAL A 10 5.09 -1.88 -22.10
C VAL A 10 6.17 -1.05 -21.39
N LYS A 11 7.45 -1.34 -21.59
CA LYS A 11 8.55 -0.55 -21.01
C LYS A 11 8.51 0.92 -21.48
N VAL A 12 8.19 1.18 -22.75
CA VAL A 12 8.02 2.55 -23.27
C VAL A 12 6.83 3.25 -22.61
N ASN A 13 5.69 2.58 -22.45
CA ASN A 13 4.50 3.15 -21.80
C ASN A 13 4.77 3.50 -20.33
N LEU A 14 5.39 2.59 -19.56
CA LEU A 14 5.75 2.83 -18.15
C LEU A 14 6.74 4.01 -18.01
N LEU A 15 7.77 4.08 -18.88
CA LEU A 15 8.71 5.20 -18.91
C LEU A 15 8.04 6.54 -19.29
N GLY A 16 7.04 6.51 -20.16
CA GLY A 16 6.23 7.69 -20.50
C GLY A 16 5.41 8.21 -19.32
N LEU A 17 4.80 7.29 -18.54
CA LEU A 17 4.07 7.63 -17.32
C LEU A 17 5.02 8.17 -16.23
N ASP A 18 6.22 7.59 -16.06
CA ASP A 18 7.23 8.11 -15.12
C ASP A 18 7.75 9.50 -15.51
N LEU A 19 8.02 9.74 -16.80
CA LEU A 19 8.42 11.07 -17.28
C LEU A 19 7.30 12.10 -17.04
N LEU A 20 6.04 11.72 -17.27
CA LEU A 20 4.90 12.60 -17.02
C LEU A 20 4.68 12.85 -15.51
N SER A 21 4.88 11.82 -14.67
CA SER A 21 4.89 11.93 -13.21
C SER A 21 6.00 12.87 -12.72
N ALA A 22 7.19 12.81 -13.32
CA ALA A 22 8.29 13.72 -13.01
C ALA A 22 7.97 15.17 -13.44
N LEU A 23 7.35 15.36 -14.61
CA LEU A 23 6.90 16.68 -15.09
C LEU A 23 5.84 17.30 -14.18
N VAL A 24 4.83 16.52 -13.74
CA VAL A 24 3.84 16.95 -12.73
C VAL A 24 4.56 17.40 -11.46
N THR A 25 5.50 16.59 -10.94
CA THR A 25 6.29 16.91 -9.74
C THR A 25 7.05 18.23 -9.87
N ARG A 26 7.61 18.55 -11.05
CA ARG A 26 8.46 19.73 -11.27
C ARG A 26 7.68 20.99 -11.64
N LEU A 27 6.50 20.84 -12.22
CA LEU A 27 5.68 21.97 -12.69
C LEU A 27 4.58 22.36 -11.69
N GLN A 28 4.08 21.42 -10.88
CA GLN A 28 2.96 21.62 -9.94
C GLN A 28 1.78 22.30 -10.66
N ASP A 29 1.20 23.37 -10.11
CA ASP A 29 0.12 24.17 -10.72
C ASP A 29 0.37 24.58 -12.18
N ARG A 30 1.63 24.79 -12.59
CA ARG A 30 1.95 25.14 -13.99
C ARG A 30 1.64 24.02 -14.98
N PHE A 31 1.49 22.78 -14.50
CA PHE A 31 1.03 21.65 -15.31
C PHE A 31 -0.48 21.73 -15.64
N ARG A 32 -1.28 22.52 -14.92
CA ARG A 32 -2.75 22.61 -15.06
C ARG A 32 -3.23 22.87 -16.49
N ALA A 33 -2.46 23.63 -17.26
CA ALA A 33 -2.74 23.92 -18.68
C ALA A 33 -2.60 22.67 -19.58
N GLN A 34 -1.69 21.75 -19.26
CA GLN A 34 -1.42 20.54 -20.05
C GLN A 34 -2.34 19.36 -19.69
N ILE A 35 -3.07 19.43 -18.57
CA ILE A 35 -4.03 18.39 -18.16
C ILE A 35 -5.04 18.11 -19.29
N GLY A 36 -5.56 19.14 -19.96
CA GLY A 36 -6.50 18.97 -21.08
C GLY A 36 -5.91 18.20 -22.28
N THR A 37 -4.60 18.30 -22.49
CA THR A 37 -3.86 17.64 -23.58
C THR A 37 -3.60 16.16 -23.26
N VAL A 38 -3.18 15.85 -22.03
CA VAL A 38 -2.74 14.48 -21.66
C VAL A 38 -3.86 13.58 -21.17
N LEU A 39 -4.89 14.14 -20.54
CA LEU A 39 -5.95 13.37 -19.85
C LEU A 39 -6.71 12.38 -20.76
N PRO A 40 -6.98 12.65 -22.05
CA PRO A 40 -7.56 11.64 -22.94
C PRO A 40 -6.70 10.37 -23.07
N SER A 41 -5.38 10.51 -23.15
CA SER A 41 -4.45 9.38 -23.26
C SER A 41 -4.36 8.58 -21.96
N LEU A 42 -4.45 9.25 -20.80
CA LEU A 42 -4.53 8.60 -19.49
C LEU A 42 -5.85 7.80 -19.36
N ILE A 43 -6.99 8.40 -19.74
CA ILE A 43 -8.28 7.68 -19.78
C ILE A 43 -8.21 6.42 -20.68
N ASP A 44 -7.48 6.48 -21.80
CA ASP A 44 -7.21 5.28 -22.60
C ASP A 44 -6.32 4.24 -21.87
N ARG A 45 -5.31 4.67 -21.10
CA ARG A 45 -4.41 3.79 -20.33
C ARG A 45 -5.04 3.17 -19.09
N LEU A 46 -6.08 3.77 -18.50
CA LEU A 46 -6.97 3.09 -17.54
C LEU A 46 -7.61 1.80 -18.13
N GLY A 47 -7.58 1.61 -19.46
CA GLY A 47 -8.04 0.39 -20.14
C GLY A 47 -6.94 -0.51 -20.70
N ASP A 48 -5.66 -0.31 -20.33
CA ASP A 48 -4.51 -1.03 -20.89
C ASP A 48 -4.55 -2.56 -20.64
N ALA A 49 -3.91 -3.32 -21.52
CA ALA A 49 -3.84 -4.77 -21.45
C ALA A 49 -2.93 -5.29 -20.33
N LYS A 50 -1.97 -4.50 -19.81
CA LYS A 50 -1.11 -4.89 -18.69
C LYS A 50 -1.45 -4.12 -17.42
N ASP A 51 -1.60 -4.87 -16.33
CA ASP A 51 -2.10 -4.34 -15.05
C ASP A 51 -1.20 -3.25 -14.47
N GLN A 52 0.12 -3.44 -14.53
CA GLN A 52 1.13 -2.47 -14.09
C GLN A 52 0.99 -1.09 -14.76
N VAL A 53 0.59 -1.04 -16.05
CA VAL A 53 0.37 0.22 -16.77
C VAL A 53 -0.87 0.93 -16.21
N ARG A 54 -1.96 0.19 -15.94
CA ARG A 54 -3.19 0.74 -15.35
C ARG A 54 -2.97 1.26 -13.92
N GLU A 55 -2.17 0.55 -13.13
CA GLU A 55 -1.83 0.95 -11.74
C GLU A 55 -0.96 2.22 -11.71
N GLN A 56 0.06 2.31 -12.56
CA GLN A 56 0.91 3.50 -12.65
C GLN A 56 0.16 4.71 -13.22
N ASP A 57 -0.72 4.50 -14.20
CA ASP A 57 -1.59 5.52 -14.78
C ASP A 57 -2.62 6.06 -13.76
N GLN A 58 -3.28 5.18 -13.00
CA GLN A 58 -4.16 5.58 -11.90
C GLN A 58 -3.38 6.38 -10.82
N THR A 59 -2.16 5.93 -10.49
CA THR A 59 -1.28 6.65 -9.54
C THR A 59 -0.91 8.04 -10.06
N LEU A 60 -0.63 8.18 -11.36
CA LEU A 60 -0.38 9.47 -12.00
C LEU A 60 -1.61 10.37 -12.02
N LEU A 61 -2.80 9.82 -12.28
CA LEU A 61 -4.06 10.56 -12.25
C LEU A 61 -4.34 11.13 -10.85
N LEU A 62 -4.15 10.32 -9.79
CA LEU A 62 -4.24 10.81 -8.41
C LEU A 62 -3.19 11.90 -8.13
N LYS A 63 -1.94 11.73 -8.58
CA LYS A 63 -0.88 12.73 -8.42
C LYS A 63 -1.15 14.05 -9.15
N ILE A 64 -1.84 14.02 -10.29
CA ILE A 64 -2.33 15.23 -10.97
C ILE A 64 -3.41 15.92 -10.12
N MET A 65 -4.26 15.14 -9.42
CA MET A 65 -5.29 15.67 -8.51
C MET A 65 -4.71 16.29 -7.21
N ASP A 66 -3.53 15.84 -6.79
CA ASP A 66 -2.76 16.39 -5.65
C ASP A 66 -1.98 17.65 -6.05
N GLN A 67 -1.22 17.58 -7.16
CA GLN A 67 -0.10 18.52 -7.42
C GLN A 67 -0.34 19.54 -8.52
N ALA A 68 -1.40 19.39 -9.34
CA ALA A 68 -1.60 20.24 -10.52
C ALA A 68 -3.04 20.80 -10.68
N ALA A 69 -4.06 20.11 -10.17
CA ALA A 69 -5.42 20.63 -10.13
C ALA A 69 -6.31 19.83 -9.17
N SER A 70 -7.20 20.51 -8.44
CA SER A 70 -8.16 19.84 -7.55
C SER A 70 -8.93 18.67 -8.20
N PRO A 71 -9.31 17.63 -7.43
CA PRO A 71 -10.01 16.44 -7.95
C PRO A 71 -11.21 16.77 -8.85
N GLN A 72 -12.06 17.71 -8.44
CA GLN A 72 -13.21 18.20 -9.22
C GLN A 72 -12.83 18.65 -10.65
N TYR A 73 -11.71 19.37 -10.84
CA TYR A 73 -11.30 19.89 -12.14
C TYR A 73 -10.86 18.78 -13.11
N VAL A 74 -10.24 17.73 -12.58
CA VAL A 74 -9.89 16.54 -13.36
C VAL A 74 -11.15 15.71 -13.65
N TRP A 75 -12.00 15.50 -12.64
CA TRP A 75 -13.22 14.70 -12.78
C TRP A 75 -14.28 15.29 -13.72
N ASP A 76 -14.46 16.61 -13.77
CA ASP A 76 -15.32 17.28 -14.77
C ASP A 76 -14.90 16.96 -16.23
N ARG A 77 -13.63 16.54 -16.45
CA ARG A 77 -13.10 16.14 -17.76
C ARG A 77 -13.06 14.61 -17.95
N MET A 78 -12.98 13.84 -16.87
CA MET A 78 -12.99 12.37 -16.93
C MET A 78 -14.37 11.74 -17.15
N LEU A 79 -15.48 12.49 -17.02
CA LEU A 79 -16.85 11.93 -17.14
C LEU A 79 -17.13 11.20 -18.46
N GLY A 80 -16.40 11.53 -19.54
CA GLY A 80 -16.47 10.82 -20.82
C GLY A 80 -15.96 9.37 -20.76
N GLY A 81 -15.04 9.07 -19.84
CA GLY A 81 -14.45 7.73 -19.65
C GLY A 81 -15.48 6.65 -19.30
N PHE A 82 -16.52 7.00 -18.53
CA PHE A 82 -17.65 6.10 -18.25
C PHE A 82 -18.43 5.69 -19.51
N LYS A 83 -18.26 6.37 -20.65
CA LYS A 83 -18.88 6.03 -21.94
C LYS A 83 -17.85 5.52 -22.97
N HIS A 84 -16.62 5.20 -22.56
CA HIS A 84 -15.59 4.80 -23.50
C HIS A 84 -15.85 3.44 -24.16
N LYS A 85 -15.42 3.26 -25.42
CA LYS A 85 -15.62 2.02 -26.20
C LYS A 85 -15.01 0.77 -25.54
N ASN A 86 -13.80 0.91 -24.98
CA ASN A 86 -13.10 -0.18 -24.29
C ASN A 86 -13.74 -0.44 -22.92
N ASN A 87 -14.17 -1.67 -22.65
CA ASN A 87 -14.78 -2.03 -21.37
C ASN A 87 -13.79 -1.95 -20.21
N ARG A 88 -12.51 -2.30 -20.41
CA ARG A 88 -11.46 -2.11 -19.41
C ARG A 88 -11.28 -0.63 -19.03
N THR A 89 -11.47 0.31 -19.96
CA THR A 89 -11.46 1.75 -19.61
C THR A 89 -12.65 2.10 -18.71
N ARG A 90 -13.86 1.62 -19.01
CA ARG A 90 -15.05 1.92 -18.19
C ARG A 90 -14.90 1.38 -16.77
N GLU A 91 -14.36 0.17 -16.64
CA GLU A 91 -13.93 -0.44 -15.37
C GLU A 91 -12.82 0.36 -14.68
N GLY A 92 -11.74 0.70 -15.38
CA GLY A 92 -10.61 1.46 -14.85
C GLY A 92 -10.97 2.87 -14.37
N VAL A 93 -11.94 3.53 -15.01
CA VAL A 93 -12.50 4.82 -14.58
C VAL A 93 -13.35 4.64 -13.30
N CYS A 94 -14.11 3.56 -13.17
CA CYS A 94 -14.75 3.20 -11.90
C CYS A 94 -13.72 2.98 -10.78
N LEU A 95 -12.66 2.21 -11.03
CA LEU A 95 -11.58 1.98 -10.05
C LEU A 95 -10.85 3.29 -9.70
N CYS A 96 -10.61 4.17 -10.67
CA CYS A 96 -10.01 5.49 -10.44
C CYS A 96 -10.90 6.40 -9.60
N LEU A 97 -12.24 6.30 -9.71
CA LEU A 97 -13.16 7.03 -8.84
C LEU A 97 -13.10 6.51 -7.40
N ILE A 98 -13.10 5.19 -7.21
CA ILE A 98 -12.95 4.55 -5.89
C ILE A 98 -11.62 5.00 -5.24
N ALA A 99 -10.53 5.01 -6.01
CA ALA A 99 -9.24 5.50 -5.53
C ALA A 99 -9.26 7.00 -5.18
N THR A 100 -9.91 7.83 -6.01
CA THR A 100 -10.10 9.27 -5.73
C THR A 100 -10.86 9.48 -4.42
N LEU A 101 -11.94 8.74 -4.21
CA LEU A 101 -12.77 8.81 -3.00
C LEU A 101 -11.98 8.41 -1.75
N ASN A 102 -11.25 7.29 -1.81
CA ASN A 102 -10.38 6.86 -0.71
C ASN A 102 -9.27 7.87 -0.38
N THR A 103 -8.78 8.63 -1.36
CA THR A 103 -7.68 9.61 -1.17
C THR A 103 -8.17 10.98 -0.69
N TYR A 104 -9.23 11.53 -1.32
CA TYR A 104 -9.67 12.92 -1.11
C TYR A 104 -11.04 13.05 -0.43
N GLY A 105 -11.74 11.94 -0.22
CA GLY A 105 -13.11 11.93 0.26
C GLY A 105 -14.15 12.46 -0.74
N ALA A 106 -15.42 12.37 -0.36
CA ALA A 106 -16.54 12.87 -1.17
C ALA A 106 -16.61 14.40 -1.27
N GLN A 107 -16.05 15.14 -0.30
CA GLN A 107 -16.18 16.61 -0.23
C GLN A 107 -15.51 17.33 -1.42
N GLY A 108 -14.48 16.72 -2.01
CA GLY A 108 -13.78 17.25 -3.19
C GLY A 108 -14.49 16.99 -4.53
N LEU A 109 -15.69 16.39 -4.55
CA LEU A 109 -16.39 15.93 -5.77
C LEU A 109 -17.89 16.26 -5.78
N THR A 110 -18.37 16.78 -6.90
CA THR A 110 -19.80 17.02 -7.18
C THR A 110 -20.49 15.71 -7.57
N LEU A 111 -20.69 14.82 -6.60
CA LEU A 111 -21.18 13.45 -6.82
C LEU A 111 -22.50 13.35 -7.58
N SER A 112 -23.38 14.34 -7.47
CA SER A 112 -24.65 14.42 -8.23
C SER A 112 -24.46 14.48 -9.75
N LYS A 113 -23.30 14.95 -10.25
CA LYS A 113 -22.88 14.83 -11.67
C LYS A 113 -22.38 13.43 -12.03
N ILE A 114 -21.71 12.75 -11.10
CA ILE A 114 -20.98 11.50 -11.35
C ILE A 114 -21.90 10.27 -11.23
N VAL A 115 -22.75 10.22 -10.19
CA VAL A 115 -23.68 9.12 -9.92
C VAL A 115 -24.51 8.71 -11.15
N PRO A 116 -25.10 9.62 -11.96
CA PRO A 116 -25.81 9.25 -13.18
C PRO A 116 -24.98 8.44 -14.19
N HIS A 117 -23.66 8.66 -14.28
CA HIS A 117 -22.80 7.88 -15.16
C HIS A 117 -22.61 6.46 -14.62
N ILE A 118 -22.42 6.31 -13.31
CA ILE A 118 -22.31 5.01 -12.62
C ILE A 118 -23.61 4.21 -12.74
N CYS A 119 -24.77 4.85 -12.56
CA CYS A 119 -26.09 4.22 -12.69
C CYS A 119 -26.31 3.59 -14.08
N ASN A 120 -25.79 4.22 -15.14
CA ASN A 120 -25.84 3.66 -16.50
C ASN A 120 -24.96 2.41 -16.64
N LEU A 121 -23.79 2.38 -15.98
CA LEU A 121 -22.87 1.24 -16.03
C LEU A 121 -23.36 -0.01 -15.29
N LEU A 122 -24.34 0.11 -14.39
CA LEU A 122 -25.09 -1.05 -13.88
C LEU A 122 -25.85 -1.82 -14.99
N GLY A 123 -26.01 -1.22 -16.18
CA GLY A 123 -26.55 -1.85 -17.38
C GLY A 123 -25.51 -2.27 -18.42
N ASP A 124 -24.20 -2.18 -18.15
CA ASP A 124 -23.16 -2.55 -19.13
C ASP A 124 -23.26 -4.03 -19.52
N PRO A 125 -23.01 -4.43 -20.78
CA PRO A 125 -22.93 -5.84 -21.16
C PRO A 125 -21.83 -6.62 -20.42
N THR A 126 -20.73 -5.96 -20.06
CA THR A 126 -19.58 -6.56 -19.36
C THR A 126 -19.85 -6.69 -17.87
N SER A 127 -19.63 -7.88 -17.26
CA SER A 127 -19.83 -8.06 -15.82
C SER A 127 -18.89 -7.19 -14.99
N GLN A 128 -17.58 -7.19 -15.29
CA GLN A 128 -16.59 -6.39 -14.54
C GLN A 128 -16.95 -4.90 -14.46
N VAL A 129 -17.55 -4.34 -15.52
CA VAL A 129 -17.98 -2.94 -15.55
C VAL A 129 -19.21 -2.70 -14.66
N ARG A 130 -20.17 -3.64 -14.62
CA ARG A 130 -21.31 -3.59 -13.69
C ARG A 130 -20.85 -3.73 -12.23
N ASP A 131 -19.91 -4.62 -11.98
CA ASP A 131 -19.39 -4.92 -10.64
C ASP A 131 -18.53 -3.74 -10.10
N GLY A 132 -17.70 -3.15 -10.97
CA GLY A 132 -16.98 -1.90 -10.68
C GLY A 132 -17.92 -0.71 -10.45
N ALA A 133 -19.03 -0.61 -11.19
CA ALA A 133 -20.05 0.41 -10.97
C ALA A 133 -20.81 0.22 -9.64
N MET A 134 -21.14 -1.02 -9.26
CA MET A 134 -21.70 -1.32 -7.93
C MET A 134 -20.70 -0.94 -6.83
N SER A 135 -19.42 -1.26 -7.00
CA SER A 135 -18.34 -0.89 -6.07
C SER A 135 -18.20 0.62 -5.92
N CYS A 136 -18.40 1.41 -7.00
CA CYS A 136 -18.42 2.87 -6.91
C CYS A 136 -19.61 3.40 -6.09
N LEU A 137 -20.81 2.83 -6.24
CA LEU A 137 -21.98 3.26 -5.44
C LEU A 137 -21.80 2.91 -3.97
N VAL A 138 -21.25 1.73 -3.68
CA VAL A 138 -20.86 1.28 -2.32
C VAL A 138 -19.84 2.23 -1.69
N GLU A 139 -18.79 2.60 -2.42
CA GLU A 139 -17.79 3.56 -1.94
C GLU A 139 -18.38 4.95 -1.69
N ILE A 140 -19.20 5.46 -2.62
CA ILE A 140 -19.91 6.74 -2.42
C ILE A 140 -20.79 6.68 -1.17
N TYR A 141 -21.56 5.61 -0.96
CA TYR A 141 -22.38 5.43 0.24
C TYR A 141 -21.53 5.44 1.51
N ARG A 142 -20.38 4.75 1.50
CA ARG A 142 -19.42 4.71 2.63
C ARG A 142 -18.93 6.10 3.04
N HIS A 143 -18.85 7.05 2.11
CA HIS A 143 -18.47 8.45 2.36
C HIS A 143 -19.65 9.41 2.68
N VAL A 144 -20.83 9.26 2.06
CA VAL A 144 -21.92 10.27 2.20
C VAL A 144 -23.16 9.79 2.96
N GLY A 145 -23.27 8.49 3.22
CA GLY A 145 -24.40 7.85 3.88
C GLY A 145 -25.70 7.93 3.08
N GLU A 146 -26.82 7.95 3.81
CA GLU A 146 -28.20 7.88 3.31
C GLU A 146 -28.52 8.87 2.17
N ARG A 147 -27.80 9.99 2.08
CA ARG A 147 -27.94 11.00 1.01
C ARG A 147 -27.90 10.40 -0.39
N VAL A 148 -26.98 9.48 -0.69
CA VAL A 148 -26.92 8.85 -2.03
C VAL A 148 -28.07 7.87 -2.25
N ARG A 149 -28.62 7.25 -1.19
CA ARG A 149 -29.78 6.35 -1.30
C ARG A 149 -31.04 7.12 -1.71
N LEU A 150 -31.27 8.28 -1.08
CA LEU A 150 -32.35 9.21 -1.44
C LEU A 150 -32.21 9.75 -2.86
N ASP A 151 -30.99 10.07 -3.30
CA ASP A 151 -30.73 10.49 -4.68
C ASP A 151 -30.96 9.36 -5.69
N LEU A 152 -30.53 8.13 -5.41
CA LEU A 152 -30.73 6.97 -6.28
C LEU A 152 -32.22 6.62 -6.47
N SER A 153 -33.02 6.68 -5.40
CA SER A 153 -34.49 6.50 -5.47
C SER A 153 -35.15 7.49 -6.44
N LYS A 154 -34.62 8.71 -6.55
CA LYS A 154 -35.12 9.76 -7.47
C LYS A 154 -34.64 9.59 -8.93
N LYS A 155 -33.75 8.64 -9.24
CA LYS A 155 -33.18 8.45 -10.59
C LYS A 155 -33.96 7.48 -11.49
N GLY A 156 -35.07 6.89 -11.04
CA GLY A 156 -35.92 6.03 -11.87
C GLY A 156 -35.26 4.69 -12.28
N LEU A 157 -34.31 4.19 -11.49
CA LEU A 157 -33.74 2.86 -11.68
C LEU A 157 -34.80 1.77 -11.42
N PRO A 158 -34.78 0.63 -12.13
CA PRO A 158 -35.68 -0.49 -11.86
C PRO A 158 -35.61 -0.94 -10.40
N GLN A 159 -36.76 -1.15 -9.76
CA GLN A 159 -36.84 -1.45 -8.32
C GLN A 159 -36.00 -2.67 -7.91
N SER A 160 -35.93 -3.70 -8.75
CA SER A 160 -35.07 -4.87 -8.51
C SER A 160 -33.58 -4.52 -8.43
N ARG A 161 -33.10 -3.53 -9.19
CA ARG A 161 -31.72 -3.02 -9.09
C ARG A 161 -31.53 -2.14 -7.86
N LEU A 162 -32.49 -1.27 -7.54
CA LEU A 162 -32.45 -0.47 -6.30
C LEU A 162 -32.37 -1.36 -5.05
N ASN A 163 -33.18 -2.42 -4.98
CA ASN A 163 -33.16 -3.38 -3.87
C ASN A 163 -31.77 -4.04 -3.72
N VAL A 164 -31.11 -4.42 -4.83
CA VAL A 164 -29.75 -4.99 -4.77
C VAL A 164 -28.71 -3.96 -4.29
N ILE A 165 -28.78 -2.71 -4.76
CA ILE A 165 -27.89 -1.63 -4.30
C ILE A 165 -28.10 -1.36 -2.81
N PHE A 166 -29.36 -1.28 -2.36
CA PHE A 166 -29.71 -0.96 -0.98
C PHE A 166 -29.32 -2.10 -0.02
N ASN A 167 -29.49 -3.36 -0.42
CA ASN A 167 -28.97 -4.50 0.34
C ASN A 167 -27.43 -4.40 0.54
N ARG A 168 -26.68 -4.00 -0.50
CA ARG A 168 -25.23 -3.74 -0.37
C ARG A 168 -24.92 -2.56 0.55
N PHE A 169 -25.73 -1.50 0.53
CA PHE A 169 -25.59 -0.38 1.47
C PHE A 169 -25.86 -0.82 2.92
N ASP A 170 -26.85 -1.68 3.15
CA ASP A 170 -27.15 -2.26 4.47
C ASP A 170 -26.09 -3.25 4.95
N GLU A 171 -25.46 -4.01 4.06
CA GLU A 171 -24.26 -4.80 4.37
C GLU A 171 -23.11 -3.90 4.85
N VAL A 172 -22.81 -2.82 4.11
CA VAL A 172 -21.74 -1.86 4.47
C VAL A 172 -22.03 -1.19 5.82
N GLN A 173 -23.26 -0.73 6.03
CA GLN A 173 -23.68 -0.08 7.28
C GLN A 173 -23.61 -1.04 8.48
N ARG A 174 -24.10 -2.28 8.35
CA ARG A 174 -23.99 -3.31 9.41
C ARG A 174 -22.54 -3.73 9.68
N SER A 175 -21.67 -3.69 8.68
CA SER A 175 -20.24 -4.01 8.84
C SER A 175 -19.42 -2.94 9.56
N GLY A 176 -20.02 -1.80 9.93
CA GLY A 176 -19.33 -0.70 10.62
C GLY A 176 -18.33 0.10 9.77
N ASN A 177 -18.12 -0.27 8.49
CA ASN A 177 -17.11 0.32 7.60
C ASN A 177 -17.42 1.74 7.11
N MET A 178 -18.44 2.43 7.64
CA MET A 178 -18.81 3.79 7.26
C MET A 178 -17.70 4.78 7.66
N ILE A 179 -17.36 5.74 6.80
CA ILE A 179 -16.36 6.77 7.12
C ILE A 179 -17.05 7.90 7.90
N PRO A 180 -16.56 8.28 9.10
CA PRO A 180 -17.09 9.41 9.84
C PRO A 180 -16.83 10.73 9.07
N CYS A 181 -17.89 11.31 8.50
CA CYS A 181 -17.83 12.61 7.86
C CYS A 181 -17.59 13.70 8.92
N SER A 182 -16.33 14.09 9.11
CA SER A 182 -15.97 15.17 10.03
C SER A 182 -16.51 16.51 9.52
N GLY A 183 -17.59 16.98 10.16
CA GLY A 183 -18.12 18.33 10.04
C GLY A 183 -19.01 18.59 8.82
N SER A 184 -20.34 18.46 9.00
CA SER A 184 -21.29 19.52 8.58
C SER A 184 -22.73 19.28 9.07
N ASP A 185 -22.94 18.78 10.29
CA ASP A 185 -24.23 18.96 10.97
C ASP A 185 -24.32 20.43 11.44
N LYS A 186 -24.75 21.30 10.51
CA LYS A 186 -25.30 22.61 10.83
C LYS A 186 -26.81 22.51 10.70
N ASN A 187 -27.53 23.15 11.62
CA ASN A 187 -28.98 23.28 11.59
C ASN A 187 -29.47 23.68 10.20
N PHE A 188 -30.39 22.91 9.64
CA PHE A 188 -31.43 23.45 8.78
C PHE A 188 -32.57 23.88 9.71
N GLU A 189 -32.43 25.08 10.25
CA GLU A 189 -33.56 25.87 10.72
C GLU A 189 -34.00 26.72 9.52
N ASP A 190 -35.09 26.32 8.87
CA ASP A 190 -35.69 27.09 7.78
C ASP A 190 -36.41 28.32 8.36
N GLU A 191 -35.76 29.49 8.30
CA GLU A 191 -36.42 30.79 8.39
C GLU A 191 -36.58 31.40 6.98
N ASP A 192 -37.81 31.44 6.48
CA ASP A 192 -38.35 32.64 5.82
C ASP A 192 -39.87 32.74 6.05
N ASP A 193 -40.43 33.94 5.95
CA ASP A 193 -41.79 34.29 6.35
C ASP A 193 -42.88 33.87 5.32
N GLY A 194 -44.13 33.73 5.77
CA GLY A 194 -45.26 33.28 4.94
C GLY A 194 -46.66 33.44 5.55
N GLY A 195 -46.77 33.54 6.87
CA GLY A 195 -47.94 34.09 7.58
C GLY A 195 -49.24 33.26 7.72
N ARG A 196 -50.13 33.82 8.56
CA ARG A 196 -51.58 33.50 8.77
C ARG A 196 -51.97 32.20 9.51
N SER A 197 -52.07 32.36 10.83
CA SER A 197 -53.25 32.02 11.65
C SER A 197 -53.73 30.56 11.77
N SER A 198 -53.50 29.94 12.93
CA SER A 198 -54.60 29.59 13.86
C SER A 198 -54.08 29.07 15.21
N SER A 199 -54.95 29.01 16.22
CA SER A 199 -54.62 28.75 17.63
C SER A 199 -55.01 27.35 18.10
N SER A 200 -54.21 26.74 18.98
CA SER A 200 -54.74 26.13 20.22
C SER A 200 -53.64 26.02 21.29
N SER A 201 -54.03 25.63 22.51
CA SER A 201 -53.19 25.70 23.71
C SER A 201 -53.18 24.38 24.49
N SER A 202 -52.06 24.00 25.10
CA SER A 202 -52.11 23.43 26.47
C SER A 202 -50.75 23.35 27.20
N LYS A 203 -50.76 23.93 28.40
CA LYS A 203 -49.97 23.69 29.63
C LYS A 203 -48.87 22.60 29.65
N ALA A 204 -47.70 22.97 30.18
CA ALA A 204 -46.76 22.07 30.86
C ALA A 204 -47.30 21.63 32.26
N PRO A 205 -46.60 20.72 32.98
CA PRO A 205 -45.77 21.25 34.08
C PRO A 205 -44.40 20.57 34.33
N THR A 206 -43.40 21.43 34.48
CA THR A 206 -42.17 21.38 35.32
C THR A 206 -41.84 20.17 36.21
N GLY A 207 -40.55 19.81 36.23
CA GLY A 207 -39.81 19.38 37.45
C GLY A 207 -38.74 18.30 37.22
N GLY A 208 -37.44 18.49 37.50
CA GLY A 208 -36.70 19.69 37.95
C GLY A 208 -35.20 19.38 38.19
N ARG A 209 -34.42 20.35 38.74
CA ARG A 209 -33.07 20.27 39.38
C ARG A 209 -32.19 19.03 39.06
N ARG A 210 -30.92 19.12 38.64
CA ARG A 210 -29.78 19.99 39.03
C ARG A 210 -28.55 19.59 38.15
N THR A 211 -27.39 20.26 38.00
CA THR A 211 -26.79 21.51 38.53
C THR A 211 -25.95 22.17 37.39
N VAL A 212 -24.83 22.88 37.68
CA VAL A 212 -23.89 23.54 36.73
C VAL A 212 -22.45 23.43 37.32
N ILE A 213 -21.41 23.84 36.56
CA ILE A 213 -19.98 24.03 36.95
C ILE A 213 -19.14 22.73 36.84
N SER A 214 -17.93 22.68 36.25
CA SER A 214 -17.07 23.71 35.59
C SER A 214 -16.39 23.18 34.31
N SER A 215 -16.03 24.10 33.41
CA SER A 215 -15.02 23.84 32.37
C SER A 215 -13.62 24.07 32.93
N VAL A 216 -12.66 23.19 32.63
CA VAL A 216 -11.23 23.39 32.89
C VAL A 216 -10.46 23.31 31.58
N ARG A 217 -9.55 24.27 31.36
CA ARG A 217 -8.82 24.45 30.10
C ARG A 217 -7.68 23.44 29.97
N ARG A 218 -7.46 22.95 28.73
CA ARG A 218 -6.30 22.15 28.34
C ARG A 218 -5.19 23.09 27.80
N PRO A 219 -3.96 23.05 28.33
CA PRO A 219 -2.83 23.74 27.71
C PRO A 219 -2.30 22.98 26.49
N SER A 220 -1.47 23.64 25.67
CA SER A 220 -1.01 23.14 24.37
C SER A 220 0.50 22.91 24.30
N SER A 221 0.92 22.17 23.25
CA SER A 221 2.28 22.03 22.71
C SER A 221 3.38 21.37 23.56
N ALA A 222 3.82 20.19 23.08
CA ALA A 222 5.23 19.81 22.99
C ALA A 222 5.38 18.91 21.73
N SER A 223 6.54 18.89 21.09
CA SER A 223 6.76 18.22 19.80
C SER A 223 7.25 16.77 19.95
N SER A 224 6.71 15.86 19.15
CA SER A 224 7.28 14.51 18.92
C SER A 224 7.51 14.28 17.42
N THR A 225 8.72 13.83 17.06
CA THR A 225 9.13 13.55 15.68
C THR A 225 8.42 12.31 15.12
N LYS A 226 7.72 12.45 13.99
CA LYS A 226 7.16 11.30 13.25
C LYS A 226 8.23 10.65 12.34
N PRO A 227 8.36 9.32 12.31
CA PRO A 227 8.98 8.64 11.17
C PRO A 227 8.08 8.75 9.92
N THR A 228 8.66 8.54 8.74
CA THR A 228 7.95 8.67 7.46
C THR A 228 6.96 7.51 7.24
N GLY A 229 5.67 7.77 7.43
CA GLY A 229 4.61 6.80 7.12
C GLY A 229 4.49 6.56 5.61
N LYS A 230 4.43 5.28 5.20
CA LYS A 230 3.91 4.88 3.88
C LYS A 230 2.39 4.84 3.98
N GLU A 231 1.68 5.42 3.02
CA GLU A 231 0.21 5.47 3.05
C GLU A 231 -0.40 4.05 2.99
N ALA A 232 -1.18 3.71 4.02
CA ALA A 232 -1.83 2.42 4.16
C ALA A 232 -3.12 2.38 3.32
N GLY A 233 -2.98 2.27 1.99
CA GLY A 233 -4.13 2.15 1.08
C GLY A 233 -5.05 0.98 1.49
N ALA A 234 -6.36 1.12 1.25
CA ALA A 234 -7.45 0.30 1.80
C ALA A 234 -7.13 -1.21 1.95
N GLY A 235 -7.51 -1.78 3.09
CA GLY A 235 -7.26 -3.19 3.43
C GLY A 235 -5.82 -3.51 3.85
N ALA A 236 -4.93 -2.52 3.91
CA ALA A 236 -3.73 -2.60 4.75
C ALA A 236 -4.09 -2.30 6.20
N VAL A 237 -3.38 -2.92 7.14
CA VAL A 237 -3.30 -2.49 8.54
C VAL A 237 -1.87 -2.01 8.80
N ASP A 238 -1.71 -0.88 9.48
CA ASP A 238 -0.41 -0.39 9.95
C ASP A 238 -0.11 -0.87 11.39
N GLU A 239 1.05 -0.50 11.93
CA GLU A 239 1.46 -0.93 13.28
C GLU A 239 0.75 -0.10 14.37
N GLU A 240 0.47 1.15 14.03
CA GLU A 240 -0.23 2.13 14.85
C GLU A 240 -1.70 1.71 15.11
N ASP A 241 -2.40 1.14 14.11
CA ASP A 241 -3.72 0.52 14.25
C ASP A 241 -3.70 -0.69 15.18
N PHE A 242 -2.63 -1.50 15.14
CA PHE A 242 -2.46 -2.60 16.09
C PHE A 242 -2.32 -2.08 17.52
N ILE A 243 -1.49 -1.05 17.72
CA ILE A 243 -1.27 -0.42 19.03
C ILE A 243 -2.59 0.18 19.58
N LYS A 244 -3.38 0.88 18.75
CA LYS A 244 -4.74 1.34 19.13
C LYS A 244 -5.64 0.15 19.52
N ALA A 245 -5.60 -0.94 18.74
CA ALA A 245 -6.44 -2.11 18.94
C ALA A 245 -6.02 -3.01 20.14
N PHE A 246 -4.90 -2.71 20.81
CA PHE A 246 -4.55 -3.31 22.10
C PHE A 246 -5.57 -2.90 23.18
N GLU A 247 -6.01 -1.64 23.17
CA GLU A 247 -6.92 -1.03 24.14
C GLU A 247 -8.40 -1.00 23.69
N ASP A 248 -8.70 -1.23 22.40
CA ASP A 248 -10.06 -1.41 21.86
C ASP A 248 -10.71 -2.75 22.28
N VAL A 249 -10.87 -2.95 23.59
CA VAL A 249 -11.49 -4.14 24.19
C VAL A 249 -12.26 -3.78 25.46
N PRO A 250 -13.31 -4.53 25.84
CA PRO A 250 -14.05 -4.24 27.06
C PRO A 250 -13.16 -4.27 28.30
N SER A 251 -13.22 -3.24 29.13
CA SER A 251 -12.55 -3.18 30.43
C SER A 251 -13.13 -4.25 31.37
N ILE A 252 -12.26 -4.94 32.11
CA ILE A 252 -12.64 -5.94 33.12
C ILE A 252 -11.76 -5.78 34.35
N GLN A 253 -12.13 -6.45 35.43
CA GLN A 253 -11.33 -6.55 36.65
C GLN A 253 -11.10 -8.03 36.96
N ILE A 254 -10.01 -8.30 37.69
CA ILE A 254 -9.61 -9.62 38.16
C ILE A 254 -9.34 -9.46 39.66
N TYR A 255 -9.84 -10.39 40.47
CA TYR A 255 -9.74 -10.33 41.93
C TYR A 255 -8.91 -11.48 42.52
N SER A 256 -8.59 -12.51 41.74
CA SER A 256 -7.76 -13.64 42.19
C SER A 256 -7.03 -14.36 41.06
N ASN A 257 -5.94 -15.06 41.39
CA ASN A 257 -5.20 -15.92 40.45
C ASN A 257 -6.14 -16.98 39.83
N ARG A 258 -6.95 -17.65 40.67
CA ARG A 258 -7.96 -18.62 40.21
C ARG A 258 -8.95 -18.03 39.20
N GLU A 259 -9.44 -16.82 39.41
CA GLU A 259 -10.34 -16.17 38.46
C GLU A 259 -9.67 -15.92 37.11
N MET A 260 -8.40 -15.48 37.11
CA MET A 260 -7.59 -15.34 35.89
C MET A 260 -7.44 -16.68 35.16
N GLU A 261 -7.16 -17.77 35.88
CA GLU A 261 -7.06 -19.12 35.31
C GLU A 261 -8.40 -19.66 34.77
N ASP A 262 -9.51 -19.43 35.49
CA ASP A 262 -10.86 -19.81 35.08
C ASP A 262 -11.31 -19.02 33.82
N GLN A 263 -10.90 -17.76 33.67
CA GLN A 263 -11.17 -16.95 32.47
C GLN A 263 -10.30 -17.38 31.28
N LEU A 264 -8.98 -17.59 31.47
CA LEU A 264 -8.09 -18.07 30.42
C LEU A 264 -8.42 -19.50 29.97
N THR A 265 -8.90 -20.36 30.86
CA THR A 265 -9.37 -21.71 30.51
C THR A 265 -10.57 -21.68 29.55
N LYS A 266 -11.58 -20.85 29.83
CA LYS A 266 -12.76 -20.68 28.94
C LYS A 266 -12.38 -20.09 27.57
N ILE A 267 -11.44 -19.16 27.54
CA ILE A 267 -10.89 -18.61 26.30
C ILE A 267 -10.14 -19.71 25.52
N ARG A 268 -9.31 -20.51 26.21
CA ARG A 268 -8.56 -21.63 25.61
C ARG A 268 -9.52 -22.64 24.98
N GLU A 269 -10.61 -22.99 25.64
CA GLU A 269 -11.66 -23.88 25.12
C GLU A 269 -12.24 -23.36 23.81
N VAL A 270 -12.77 -22.12 23.80
CA VAL A 270 -13.35 -21.49 22.59
C VAL A 270 -12.35 -21.35 21.44
N LEU A 271 -11.07 -21.09 21.72
CA LEU A 271 -10.05 -20.92 20.69
C LEU A 271 -9.43 -22.23 20.18
N SER A 272 -9.58 -23.34 20.92
CA SER A 272 -8.99 -24.65 20.57
C SER A 272 -9.72 -25.39 19.44
N ASP A 273 -11.01 -25.11 19.24
CA ASP A 273 -11.81 -25.65 18.13
C ASP A 273 -11.88 -24.61 16.99
N ASP A 274 -11.58 -25.03 15.76
CA ASP A 274 -11.67 -24.19 14.56
C ASP A 274 -13.10 -24.07 14.01
N LYS A 275 -14.01 -24.93 14.46
CA LYS A 275 -15.43 -24.98 14.08
C LYS A 275 -16.33 -24.14 14.99
N HIS A 276 -15.85 -23.73 16.16
CA HIS A 276 -16.54 -22.77 17.01
C HIS A 276 -16.80 -21.46 16.24
N ASP A 277 -17.93 -20.81 16.54
CA ASP A 277 -18.32 -19.61 15.81
C ASP A 277 -17.25 -18.52 15.86
N TRP A 278 -17.04 -17.88 14.71
CA TRP A 278 -15.94 -16.96 14.49
C TRP A 278 -16.10 -15.64 15.25
N GLU A 279 -17.33 -15.19 15.53
CA GLU A 279 -17.58 -14.02 16.37
C GLU A 279 -17.22 -14.33 17.83
N HIS A 280 -17.60 -15.50 18.34
CA HIS A 280 -17.18 -15.96 19.67
C HIS A 280 -15.65 -16.10 19.78
N ARG A 281 -14.96 -16.57 18.73
CA ARG A 281 -13.50 -16.66 18.69
C ARG A 281 -12.83 -15.27 18.62
N VAL A 282 -13.41 -14.32 17.89
CA VAL A 282 -13.01 -12.89 17.93
C VAL A 282 -13.18 -12.30 19.33
N VAL A 283 -14.33 -12.54 19.99
CA VAL A 283 -14.59 -12.07 21.36
C VAL A 283 -13.60 -12.68 22.36
N ALA A 284 -13.29 -13.97 22.23
CA ALA A 284 -12.28 -14.64 23.06
C ALA A 284 -10.87 -14.04 22.86
N LEU A 285 -10.47 -13.74 21.62
CA LEU A 285 -9.19 -13.07 21.31
C LEU A 285 -9.12 -11.65 21.88
N LYS A 286 -10.21 -10.88 21.81
CA LYS A 286 -10.32 -9.56 22.48
C LYS A 286 -10.25 -9.70 24.01
N LYS A 287 -10.92 -10.70 24.59
CA LYS A 287 -10.92 -10.97 26.04
C LYS A 287 -9.52 -11.31 26.58
N VAL A 288 -8.62 -11.92 25.80
CA VAL A 288 -7.20 -12.07 26.19
C VAL A 288 -6.57 -10.69 26.45
N ARG A 289 -6.81 -9.71 25.57
CA ARG A 289 -6.28 -8.34 25.74
C ARG A 289 -6.93 -7.63 26.91
N SER A 290 -8.24 -7.82 27.14
CA SER A 290 -8.92 -7.33 28.35
C SER A 290 -8.28 -7.86 29.64
N LEU A 291 -7.88 -9.13 29.68
CA LEU A 291 -7.20 -9.72 30.84
C LEU A 291 -5.80 -9.12 31.04
N ILE A 292 -5.02 -8.94 29.97
CA ILE A 292 -3.70 -8.30 30.03
C ILE A 292 -3.80 -6.88 30.60
N LEU A 293 -4.75 -6.07 30.12
CA LEU A 293 -5.00 -4.70 30.63
C LEU A 293 -5.51 -4.67 32.07
N ALA A 294 -6.15 -5.75 32.53
CA ALA A 294 -6.61 -5.93 33.91
C ALA A 294 -5.52 -6.50 34.85
N GLY A 295 -4.26 -6.49 34.44
CA GLY A 295 -3.13 -6.94 35.27
C GLY A 295 -2.94 -8.46 35.32
N ALA A 296 -3.53 -9.24 34.40
CA ALA A 296 -3.39 -10.70 34.40
C ALA A 296 -1.93 -11.18 34.40
N THR A 297 -1.00 -10.39 33.84
CA THR A 297 0.44 -10.72 33.76
C THR A 297 1.15 -10.76 35.11
N ASP A 298 0.55 -10.18 36.15
CA ASP A 298 1.15 -10.00 37.47
C ASP A 298 0.77 -11.14 38.43
N TYR A 299 -0.15 -12.03 38.01
CA TYR A 299 -0.54 -13.24 38.73
C TYR A 299 0.39 -14.42 38.40
N GLU A 300 0.84 -15.13 39.43
CA GLU A 300 1.82 -16.23 39.32
C GLU A 300 1.41 -17.38 38.37
N GLY A 301 0.10 -17.61 38.18
CA GLY A 301 -0.40 -18.65 37.26
C GLY A 301 -0.32 -18.26 35.77
N PHE A 302 -0.20 -16.96 35.45
CA PHE A 302 -0.31 -16.47 34.07
C PHE A 302 0.73 -17.07 33.12
N PRO A 303 2.03 -17.22 33.48
CA PRO A 303 3.01 -17.85 32.59
C PRO A 303 2.60 -19.28 32.20
N GLN A 304 2.03 -20.07 33.11
CA GLN A 304 1.57 -21.43 32.81
C GLN A 304 0.34 -21.41 31.89
N GLN A 305 -0.64 -20.54 32.15
CA GLN A 305 -1.82 -20.40 31.29
C GLN A 305 -1.45 -19.90 29.88
N LEU A 306 -0.44 -19.02 29.77
CA LEU A 306 0.09 -18.55 28.49
C LEU A 306 0.62 -19.71 27.62
N ARG A 307 1.42 -20.63 28.20
CA ARG A 307 1.90 -21.82 27.47
C ARG A 307 0.77 -22.69 26.95
N LEU A 308 -0.31 -22.81 27.72
CA LEU A 308 -1.53 -23.55 27.33
C LEU A 308 -2.36 -22.82 26.26
N LEU A 309 -2.17 -21.51 26.09
CA LEU A 309 -2.88 -20.66 25.13
C LEU A 309 -2.14 -20.52 23.78
N GLU A 310 -0.84 -20.85 23.71
CA GLU A 310 -0.04 -20.76 22.48
C GLU A 310 -0.62 -21.57 21.31
N GLY A 311 -1.03 -22.81 21.56
CA GLY A 311 -1.64 -23.68 20.54
C GLY A 311 -2.89 -23.05 19.91
N PRO A 312 -3.89 -22.66 20.73
CA PRO A 312 -5.09 -21.95 20.26
C PRO A 312 -4.83 -20.60 19.58
N LEU A 313 -3.87 -19.80 20.06
CA LEU A 313 -3.45 -18.55 19.37
C LEU A 313 -2.84 -18.85 18.00
N LYS A 314 -2.01 -19.89 17.90
CA LYS A 314 -1.38 -20.38 16.67
C LYS A 314 -2.37 -21.05 15.70
N LEU A 315 -3.50 -21.55 16.20
CA LEU A 315 -4.64 -21.99 15.40
C LEU A 315 -5.44 -20.80 14.87
N SER A 316 -5.74 -19.82 15.71
CA SER A 316 -6.46 -18.59 15.33
C SER A 316 -5.69 -17.74 14.31
N ALA A 317 -4.35 -17.71 14.40
CA ALA A 317 -3.48 -17.10 13.39
C ALA A 317 -3.43 -17.83 12.03
N LYS A 318 -4.12 -18.98 11.90
CA LYS A 318 -4.26 -19.76 10.66
C LYS A 318 -5.70 -19.80 10.12
N ASP A 319 -6.64 -19.08 10.74
CA ASP A 319 -8.04 -19.14 10.34
C ASP A 319 -8.26 -18.69 8.88
N LEU A 320 -9.27 -19.25 8.23
CA LEU A 320 -9.68 -18.84 6.88
C LEU A 320 -10.33 -17.45 6.86
N ARG A 321 -10.82 -16.97 8.02
CA ARG A 321 -11.46 -15.66 8.18
C ARG A 321 -10.45 -14.60 8.59
N SER A 322 -10.30 -13.60 7.74
CA SER A 322 -9.36 -12.49 7.94
C SER A 322 -9.53 -11.75 9.27
N GLN A 323 -10.76 -11.65 9.82
CA GLN A 323 -11.00 -11.00 11.11
C GLN A 323 -10.46 -11.80 12.30
N VAL A 324 -10.59 -13.14 12.29
CA VAL A 324 -10.02 -14.00 13.34
C VAL A 324 -8.49 -13.92 13.31
N VAL A 325 -7.89 -13.97 12.10
CA VAL A 325 -6.44 -13.81 11.92
C VAL A 325 -5.96 -12.42 12.35
N ARG A 326 -6.69 -11.35 12.01
CA ARG A 326 -6.37 -9.98 12.44
C ARG A 326 -6.35 -9.86 13.96
N GLU A 327 -7.39 -10.32 14.63
CA GLU A 327 -7.49 -10.28 16.10
C GLU A 327 -6.42 -11.14 16.78
N ALA A 328 -6.09 -12.31 16.20
CA ALA A 328 -4.99 -13.15 16.68
C ALA A 328 -3.64 -12.44 16.55
N CYS A 329 -3.39 -11.80 15.41
CA CYS A 329 -2.18 -11.01 15.18
C CYS A 329 -2.06 -9.82 16.15
N ILE A 330 -3.16 -9.10 16.42
CA ILE A 330 -3.20 -8.00 17.40
C ILE A 330 -2.91 -8.53 18.81
N THR A 331 -3.54 -9.63 19.23
CA THR A 331 -3.30 -10.23 20.55
C THR A 331 -1.87 -10.76 20.71
N LEU A 332 -1.25 -11.33 19.67
CA LEU A 332 0.16 -11.74 19.68
C LEU A 332 1.11 -10.54 19.77
N GLY A 333 0.81 -9.43 19.08
CA GLY A 333 1.55 -8.18 19.22
C GLY A 333 1.44 -7.59 20.63
N HIS A 334 0.24 -7.58 21.21
CA HIS A 334 0.00 -7.08 22.57
C HIS A 334 0.77 -7.90 23.61
N LEU A 335 0.68 -9.24 23.55
CA LEU A 335 1.42 -10.16 24.42
C LEU A 335 2.92 -9.87 24.41
N SER A 336 3.53 -9.71 23.23
CA SER A 336 4.95 -9.36 23.11
C SER A 336 5.25 -7.96 23.68
N SER A 337 4.40 -6.97 23.42
CA SER A 337 4.62 -5.58 23.89
C SER A 337 4.60 -5.41 25.42
N VAL A 338 3.88 -6.27 26.14
CA VAL A 338 3.81 -6.27 27.61
C VAL A 338 4.84 -7.21 28.22
N LEU A 339 4.92 -8.46 27.75
CA LEU A 339 5.79 -9.50 28.33
C LEU A 339 7.26 -9.37 27.91
N ARG A 340 7.54 -8.65 26.81
CA ARG A 340 8.87 -8.46 26.23
C ARG A 340 9.57 -9.80 25.99
N ASN A 341 10.75 -10.01 26.58
CA ASN A 341 11.51 -11.25 26.44
C ASN A 341 10.86 -12.44 27.17
N LYS A 342 9.87 -12.24 28.06
CA LYS A 342 9.07 -13.34 28.65
C LYS A 342 8.08 -13.98 27.67
N PHE A 343 7.98 -13.47 26.44
CA PHE A 343 7.21 -14.07 25.34
C PHE A 343 8.10 -14.86 24.36
N ASP A 344 9.33 -15.20 24.75
CA ASP A 344 10.32 -15.91 23.93
C ASP A 344 9.80 -17.20 23.27
N HIS A 345 9.24 -18.12 24.05
CA HIS A 345 8.75 -19.41 23.55
C HIS A 345 7.49 -19.24 22.68
N GLY A 346 6.57 -18.36 23.09
CA GLY A 346 5.39 -18.00 22.30
C GLY A 346 5.79 -17.42 20.94
N ALA A 347 6.75 -16.50 20.92
CA ALA A 347 7.31 -15.92 19.70
C ALA A 347 7.96 -16.98 18.79
N GLU A 348 8.81 -17.86 19.32
CA GLU A 348 9.42 -18.98 18.57
C GLU A 348 8.35 -19.92 17.99
N SER A 349 7.29 -20.19 18.76
CA SER A 349 6.17 -21.03 18.34
C SER A 349 5.32 -20.40 17.24
N VAL A 350 5.01 -19.10 17.29
CA VAL A 350 4.13 -18.44 16.30
C VAL A 350 4.85 -17.86 15.08
N MET A 351 6.14 -17.51 15.16
CA MET A 351 6.86 -16.83 14.07
C MET A 351 6.74 -17.53 12.70
N PRO A 352 6.88 -18.87 12.58
CA PRO A 352 6.69 -19.56 11.30
C PRO A 352 5.24 -19.52 10.79
N THR A 353 4.26 -19.35 11.69
CA THR A 353 2.84 -19.21 11.31
C THR A 353 2.58 -17.82 10.74
N LEU A 354 3.10 -16.77 11.39
CA LEU A 354 2.95 -15.39 10.91
C LEU A 354 3.68 -15.17 9.58
N LEU A 355 4.84 -15.78 9.37
CA LEU A 355 5.56 -15.72 8.09
C LEU A 355 4.77 -16.31 6.92
N ASN A 356 3.92 -17.32 7.17
CA ASN A 356 3.03 -17.88 6.16
C ASN A 356 1.84 -16.96 5.81
N LEU A 357 1.57 -15.91 6.60
CA LEU A 357 0.59 -14.88 6.23
C LEU A 357 1.17 -13.86 5.24
N VAL A 358 2.49 -13.59 5.29
CA VAL A 358 3.17 -12.59 4.44
C VAL A 358 2.89 -12.71 2.93
N PRO A 359 2.84 -13.91 2.30
CA PRO A 359 2.53 -14.07 0.87
C PRO A 359 1.02 -14.14 0.56
N ASN A 360 0.12 -13.96 1.53
CA ASN A 360 -1.32 -14.13 1.33
C ASN A 360 -1.92 -13.00 0.44
N CYS A 361 -2.78 -13.36 -0.51
CA CYS A 361 -3.46 -12.41 -1.40
C CYS A 361 -4.52 -11.55 -0.68
N ALA A 362 -5.09 -12.03 0.43
CA ALA A 362 -5.95 -11.25 1.30
C ALA A 362 -5.11 -10.22 2.08
N LYS A 363 -5.04 -9.00 1.56
CA LYS A 363 -4.20 -7.90 2.06
C LYS A 363 -4.28 -7.66 3.58
N VAL A 364 -5.46 -7.82 4.18
CA VAL A 364 -5.66 -7.72 5.64
C VAL A 364 -4.89 -8.81 6.40
N MET A 365 -4.89 -10.05 5.91
CA MET A 365 -4.16 -11.16 6.54
C MET A 365 -2.65 -10.97 6.40
N ALA A 366 -2.17 -10.59 5.21
CA ALA A 366 -0.75 -10.36 4.96
C ALA A 366 -0.19 -9.18 5.76
N THR A 367 -0.91 -8.06 5.81
CA THR A 367 -0.48 -6.89 6.61
C THR A 367 -0.61 -7.15 8.11
N SER A 368 -1.63 -7.88 8.57
CA SER A 368 -1.73 -8.31 9.98
C SER A 368 -0.54 -9.19 10.41
N GLY A 369 -0.11 -10.13 9.56
CA GLY A 369 1.07 -10.94 9.80
C GLY A 369 2.36 -10.12 9.87
N VAL A 370 2.54 -9.18 8.93
CA VAL A 370 3.70 -8.26 8.91
C VAL A 370 3.73 -7.36 10.15
N ALA A 371 2.59 -6.81 10.59
CA ALA A 371 2.48 -5.99 11.80
C ALA A 371 2.81 -6.79 13.06
N ALA A 372 2.25 -8.00 13.22
CA ALA A 372 2.56 -8.88 14.33
C ALA A 372 4.04 -9.27 14.39
N ILE A 373 4.68 -9.59 13.26
CA ILE A 373 6.12 -9.90 13.22
C ILE A 373 6.96 -8.69 13.64
N ARG A 374 6.63 -7.47 13.15
CA ARG A 374 7.34 -6.24 13.57
C ARG A 374 7.24 -6.00 15.07
N LEU A 375 6.04 -6.07 15.64
CA LEU A 375 5.81 -5.90 17.07
C LEU A 375 6.56 -6.96 17.90
N ILE A 376 6.53 -8.23 17.47
CA ILE A 376 7.24 -9.32 18.14
C ILE A 376 8.76 -9.10 18.10
N LEU A 377 9.33 -8.74 16.95
CA LEU A 377 10.78 -8.49 16.84
C LEU A 377 11.21 -7.22 17.58
N ARG A 378 10.36 -6.19 17.64
CA ARG A 378 10.62 -4.95 18.39
C ARG A 378 10.63 -5.15 19.91
N HIS A 379 9.84 -6.09 20.42
CA HIS A 379 9.59 -6.23 21.86
C HIS A 379 10.15 -7.53 22.48
N THR A 380 10.32 -8.61 21.72
CA THR A 380 10.86 -9.91 22.17
C THR A 380 12.18 -10.19 21.46
N HIS A 381 13.30 -9.72 22.04
CA HIS A 381 14.65 -9.84 21.50
C HIS A 381 15.26 -11.22 21.80
N TYR A 382 14.63 -12.27 21.25
CA TYR A 382 14.99 -13.66 21.52
C TYR A 382 15.86 -14.26 20.40
N PRO A 383 17.12 -14.69 20.66
CA PRO A 383 18.07 -15.10 19.60
C PRO A 383 17.56 -16.18 18.63
N ARG A 384 16.66 -17.07 19.07
CA ARG A 384 16.11 -18.14 18.22
C ARG A 384 15.19 -17.66 17.11
N LEU A 385 14.73 -16.41 17.15
CA LEU A 385 14.00 -15.82 16.03
C LEU A 385 14.92 -15.53 14.83
N ILE A 386 16.23 -15.36 15.04
CA ILE A 386 17.19 -15.02 13.97
C ILE A 386 17.22 -16.11 12.88
N PRO A 387 17.43 -17.42 13.17
CA PRO A 387 17.35 -18.46 12.13
C PRO A 387 16.00 -18.55 11.40
N ILE A 388 14.89 -18.21 12.05
CA ILE A 388 13.55 -18.25 11.46
C ILE A 388 13.39 -17.13 10.40
N ILE A 389 13.89 -15.92 10.71
CA ILE A 389 13.89 -14.79 9.75
C ILE A 389 14.93 -15.02 8.65
N THR A 390 16.18 -15.38 8.97
CA THR A 390 17.27 -15.46 7.99
C THR A 390 17.10 -16.60 6.97
N SER A 391 16.44 -17.70 7.34
CA SER A 391 16.09 -18.77 6.39
C SER A 391 15.02 -18.32 5.38
N ASN A 392 14.05 -17.52 5.81
CA ASN A 392 13.00 -16.99 4.93
C ASN A 392 13.47 -15.85 4.03
N CYS A 393 14.60 -15.20 4.33
CA CYS A 393 15.32 -14.32 3.39
C CYS A 393 15.75 -15.02 2.09
N THR A 394 15.73 -16.37 2.02
CA THR A 394 15.97 -17.15 0.78
C THR A 394 14.70 -17.78 0.18
N SER A 395 13.50 -17.33 0.58
CA SER A 395 12.23 -17.86 0.07
C SER A 395 12.05 -17.70 -1.44
N LYS A 396 11.37 -18.67 -2.08
CA LYS A 396 10.96 -18.56 -3.49
C LYS A 396 10.04 -17.36 -3.73
N SER A 397 9.26 -16.94 -2.73
CA SER A 397 8.40 -15.74 -2.84
C SER A 397 9.21 -14.45 -2.65
N VAL A 398 9.24 -13.61 -3.68
CA VAL A 398 9.90 -12.29 -3.67
C VAL A 398 9.32 -11.40 -2.55
N ALA A 399 8.00 -11.43 -2.35
CA ALA A 399 7.33 -10.67 -1.30
C ALA A 399 7.79 -11.10 0.12
N VAL A 400 8.01 -12.41 0.33
CA VAL A 400 8.55 -12.92 1.60
C VAL A 400 10.00 -12.47 1.78
N ARG A 401 10.87 -12.58 0.74
CA ARG A 401 12.26 -12.13 0.84
C ARG A 401 12.36 -10.65 1.20
N ARG A 402 11.62 -9.78 0.49
CA ARG A 402 11.53 -8.33 0.79
C ARG A 402 11.22 -8.09 2.27
N ARG A 403 10.13 -8.68 2.78
CA ARG A 403 9.73 -8.50 4.19
C ARG A 403 10.73 -9.11 5.18
N CYS A 404 11.34 -10.25 4.88
CA CYS A 404 12.35 -10.85 5.76
C CYS A 404 13.64 -10.02 5.82
N TYR A 405 14.02 -9.32 4.75
CA TYR A 405 15.07 -8.31 4.84
C TYR A 405 14.63 -7.06 5.63
N GLU A 406 13.36 -6.61 5.56
CA GLU A 406 12.85 -5.55 6.46
C GLU A 406 12.85 -5.97 7.93
N PHE A 407 12.54 -7.23 8.23
CA PHE A 407 12.59 -7.81 9.57
C PHE A 407 14.02 -7.93 10.09
N LEU A 408 14.95 -8.40 9.24
CA LEU A 408 16.38 -8.47 9.56
C LEU A 408 16.98 -7.08 9.78
N ASP A 409 16.60 -6.10 8.98
CA ASP A 409 16.96 -4.69 9.16
C ASP A 409 16.49 -4.16 10.52
N LEU A 410 15.22 -4.36 10.90
CA LEU A 410 14.70 -3.99 12.22
C LEU A 410 15.53 -4.62 13.36
N MET A 411 15.84 -5.90 13.27
CA MET A 411 16.67 -6.60 14.27
C MET A 411 18.08 -5.99 14.37
N LEU A 412 18.67 -5.59 13.25
CA LEU A 412 20.01 -4.96 13.17
C LEU A 412 20.02 -3.46 13.47
N GLN A 413 18.88 -2.86 13.81
CA GLN A 413 18.76 -1.48 14.31
C GLN A 413 18.34 -1.44 15.79
N GLU A 414 17.55 -2.41 16.26
CA GLU A 414 16.90 -2.35 17.57
C GLU A 414 17.45 -3.36 18.59
N TRP A 415 18.15 -4.43 18.19
CA TRP A 415 18.62 -5.47 19.12
C TRP A 415 20.02 -5.18 19.65
N HIS A 416 20.30 -5.53 20.91
CA HIS A 416 21.64 -5.45 21.46
C HIS A 416 22.60 -6.48 20.82
N THR A 417 23.87 -6.10 20.65
CA THR A 417 24.93 -6.93 20.03
C THR A 417 24.99 -8.34 20.63
N ASN A 418 24.93 -8.47 21.95
CA ASN A 418 24.99 -9.75 22.68
C ASN A 418 23.87 -10.73 22.27
N THR A 419 22.70 -10.24 21.86
CA THR A 419 21.58 -11.06 21.34
C THR A 419 21.91 -11.65 19.96
N LEU A 420 22.73 -10.95 19.18
CA LEU A 420 23.14 -11.30 17.82
C LEU A 420 24.44 -12.14 17.77
N GLU A 421 25.24 -12.15 18.86
CA GLU A 421 26.63 -12.67 18.92
C GLU A 421 26.80 -14.08 18.33
N ARG A 422 25.83 -14.97 18.58
CA ARG A 422 25.91 -16.39 18.19
C ARG A 422 25.51 -16.64 16.74
N HIS A 423 25.06 -15.59 16.06
CA HIS A 423 24.49 -15.65 14.71
C HIS A 423 25.30 -14.86 13.67
N VAL A 424 26.43 -14.26 14.04
CA VAL A 424 27.29 -13.45 13.14
C VAL A 424 27.56 -14.14 11.80
N ALA A 425 27.86 -15.44 11.79
CA ALA A 425 28.10 -16.20 10.56
C ALA A 425 26.87 -16.28 9.63
N VAL A 426 25.68 -16.57 10.18
CA VAL A 426 24.44 -16.64 9.38
C VAL A 426 23.95 -15.25 8.97
N LEU A 427 24.13 -14.22 9.82
CA LEU A 427 23.84 -12.83 9.50
C LEU A 427 24.71 -12.36 8.31
N THR A 428 26.02 -12.60 8.36
CA THR A 428 26.96 -12.28 7.27
C THR A 428 26.54 -12.92 5.95
N GLU A 429 26.20 -14.22 5.99
CA GLU A 429 25.84 -14.99 4.79
C GLU A 429 24.45 -14.62 4.22
N THR A 430 23.47 -14.31 5.08
CA THR A 430 22.17 -13.80 4.63
C THR A 430 22.27 -12.40 4.04
N ILE A 431 23.10 -11.52 4.60
CA ILE A 431 23.37 -10.18 4.01
C ILE A 431 24.09 -10.32 2.67
N ARG A 432 25.11 -11.20 2.56
CA ARG A 432 25.78 -11.53 1.30
C ARG A 432 24.76 -11.97 0.23
N LYS A 433 23.87 -12.90 0.56
CA LYS A 433 22.80 -13.36 -0.35
C LYS A 433 21.83 -12.24 -0.73
N GLY A 434 21.44 -11.40 0.22
CA GLY A 434 20.54 -10.26 -0.03
C GLY A 434 21.12 -9.21 -0.97
N ILE A 435 22.43 -8.92 -0.88
CA ILE A 435 23.14 -8.01 -1.81
C ILE A 435 23.13 -8.55 -3.26
N HIS A 436 23.01 -9.87 -3.43
CA HIS A 436 22.94 -10.57 -4.72
C HIS A 436 21.52 -10.97 -5.15
N ASP A 437 20.47 -10.54 -4.44
CA ASP A 437 19.09 -10.93 -4.79
C ASP A 437 18.71 -10.47 -6.21
N ALA A 438 17.98 -11.31 -6.95
CA ALA A 438 17.47 -10.95 -8.27
C ALA A 438 16.56 -9.71 -8.21
N ASP A 439 15.83 -9.53 -7.11
CA ASP A 439 14.96 -8.38 -6.88
C ASP A 439 15.74 -7.12 -6.43
N SER A 440 15.44 -5.98 -7.05
CA SER A 440 16.05 -4.69 -6.73
C SER A 440 15.70 -4.20 -5.33
N GLU A 441 14.48 -4.46 -4.85
CA GLU A 441 14.01 -4.01 -3.54
C GLU A 441 14.62 -4.84 -2.40
N ALA A 442 14.63 -6.17 -2.53
CA ALA A 442 15.35 -7.06 -1.62
C ALA A 442 16.85 -6.67 -1.53
N ARG A 443 17.51 -6.40 -2.67
CA ARG A 443 18.87 -5.84 -2.69
C ARG A 443 18.95 -4.49 -1.98
N SER A 444 17.97 -3.61 -2.17
CA SER A 444 17.95 -2.28 -1.53
C SER A 444 17.94 -2.40 -0.02
N ILE A 445 17.05 -3.23 0.52
CA ILE A 445 16.92 -3.45 1.97
C ILE A 445 18.15 -4.20 2.51
N ALA A 446 18.68 -5.20 1.81
CA ALA A 446 19.89 -5.91 2.23
C ALA A 446 21.14 -4.99 2.33
N ARG A 447 21.21 -3.92 1.53
CA ARG A 447 22.25 -2.88 1.69
C ARG A 447 22.05 -2.03 2.95
N ARG A 448 20.84 -1.93 3.49
CA ARG A 448 20.56 -1.32 4.81
C ARG A 448 20.93 -2.29 5.95
N CYS A 449 20.58 -3.58 5.81
CA CYS A 449 21.02 -4.64 6.72
C CYS A 449 22.56 -4.67 6.86
N TYR A 450 23.31 -4.48 5.77
CA TYR A 450 24.78 -4.38 5.81
C TYR A 450 25.26 -3.28 6.78
N TRP A 451 24.68 -2.08 6.71
CA TRP A 451 25.11 -0.97 7.55
C TRP A 451 24.71 -1.14 9.03
N GLY A 452 23.55 -1.72 9.32
CA GLY A 452 23.19 -2.14 10.69
C GLY A 452 24.15 -3.21 11.24
N PHE A 453 24.45 -4.23 10.44
CA PHE A 453 25.42 -5.27 10.79
C PHE A 453 26.85 -4.71 11.00
N HIS A 454 27.29 -3.76 10.18
CA HIS A 454 28.55 -3.03 10.38
C HIS A 454 28.58 -2.26 11.70
N GLY A 455 27.44 -1.74 12.17
CA GLY A 455 27.31 -1.09 13.49
C GLY A 455 27.58 -2.04 14.67
N HIS A 456 27.31 -3.34 14.51
CA HIS A 456 27.60 -4.36 15.54
C HIS A 456 28.96 -5.06 15.33
N TYR A 457 29.33 -5.34 14.08
CA TYR A 457 30.42 -6.25 13.70
C TYR A 457 31.24 -5.66 12.53
N SER A 458 31.85 -4.49 12.77
CA SER A 458 32.56 -3.73 11.72
C SER A 458 33.67 -4.52 11.02
N ARG A 459 34.43 -5.34 11.75
CA ARG A 459 35.48 -6.21 11.18
C ARG A 459 34.90 -7.26 10.23
N GLU A 460 33.85 -7.95 10.63
CA GLU A 460 33.19 -8.97 9.83
C GLU A 460 32.44 -8.36 8.63
N ALA A 461 31.90 -7.16 8.79
CA ALA A 461 31.30 -6.37 7.72
C ALA A 461 32.34 -5.87 6.70
N GLU A 462 33.53 -5.47 7.14
CA GLU A 462 34.64 -5.10 6.25
C GLU A 462 35.20 -6.32 5.51
N HIS A 463 35.36 -7.46 6.19
CA HIS A 463 35.70 -8.73 5.52
C HIS A 463 34.64 -9.14 4.48
N LEU A 464 33.35 -8.92 4.75
CA LEU A 464 32.28 -9.11 3.77
C LEU A 464 32.43 -8.12 2.60
N PHE A 465 32.68 -6.84 2.86
CA PHE A 465 32.84 -5.80 1.83
C PHE A 465 34.01 -6.09 0.89
N GLN A 466 35.16 -6.49 1.42
CA GLN A 466 36.35 -6.86 0.64
C GLN A 466 36.13 -8.11 -0.22
N ALA A 467 35.22 -9.01 0.20
CA ALA A 467 34.84 -10.21 -0.55
C ALA A 467 33.76 -9.97 -1.63
N LEU A 468 33.24 -8.75 -1.79
CA LEU A 468 32.27 -8.38 -2.84
C LEU A 468 32.97 -7.77 -4.06
N GLU A 469 32.43 -7.98 -5.25
CA GLU A 469 32.93 -7.35 -6.46
C GLU A 469 32.71 -5.83 -6.45
N SER A 470 33.57 -5.09 -7.16
CA SER A 470 33.60 -3.62 -7.11
C SER A 470 32.26 -2.94 -7.45
N THR A 471 31.37 -3.60 -8.19
CA THR A 471 30.01 -3.11 -8.50
C THR A 471 29.13 -3.09 -7.26
N TYR A 472 29.16 -4.15 -6.44
CA TYR A 472 28.39 -4.22 -5.19
C TYR A 472 28.99 -3.33 -4.10
N GLN A 473 30.33 -3.26 -4.02
CA GLN A 473 31.05 -2.31 -3.15
C GLN A 473 30.60 -0.86 -3.41
N LYS A 474 30.57 -0.43 -4.68
CA LYS A 474 30.07 0.90 -5.08
C LYS A 474 28.59 1.11 -4.73
N ALA A 475 27.76 0.07 -4.83
CA ALA A 475 26.34 0.14 -4.48
C ALA A 475 26.07 0.23 -2.96
N LEU A 476 26.95 -0.33 -2.13
CA LEU A 476 26.92 -0.14 -0.67
C LEU A 476 27.32 1.30 -0.29
N GLN A 477 28.42 1.80 -0.87
CA GLN A 477 28.92 3.15 -0.63
C GLN A 477 27.99 4.25 -1.16
N SER A 478 27.26 4.02 -2.25
CA SER A 478 26.26 4.98 -2.74
C SER A 478 25.05 5.08 -1.83
N HIS A 479 24.63 3.98 -1.20
CA HIS A 479 23.51 3.98 -0.25
C HIS A 479 23.80 4.89 0.96
N LEU A 480 25.01 4.87 1.49
CA LEU A 480 25.42 5.76 2.58
C LEU A 480 25.32 7.23 2.17
N LYS A 481 25.86 7.59 1.00
CA LYS A 481 25.83 8.96 0.46
C LYS A 481 24.42 9.49 0.19
N SER A 482 23.46 8.62 -0.15
CA SER A 482 22.05 9.00 -0.25
C SER A 482 21.37 9.19 1.11
N SER A 483 21.87 8.56 2.18
CA SER A 483 21.34 8.71 3.54
C SER A 483 21.87 9.97 4.24
N ASP A 484 23.16 10.29 4.08
CA ASP A 484 23.76 11.50 4.69
C ASP A 484 23.26 12.81 4.09
N SER A 485 22.75 12.77 2.84
CA SER A 485 22.24 13.96 2.13
C SER A 485 21.03 14.64 2.79
N ILE A 486 20.42 14.00 3.80
CA ILE A 486 19.27 14.49 4.56
C ILE A 486 19.71 15.27 5.83
N VAL A 487 21.00 15.22 6.22
CA VAL A 487 21.54 15.91 7.40
C VAL A 487 22.81 16.69 7.04
N SER A 488 22.63 17.78 6.30
CA SER A 488 23.65 18.84 6.16
C SER A 488 23.21 20.08 6.95
N LEU A 489 24.03 20.49 7.92
CA LEU A 489 23.83 21.76 8.63
C LEU A 489 24.04 22.94 7.64
N PRO A 490 23.39 24.09 7.86
CA PRO A 490 23.66 25.29 7.07
C PRO A 490 25.14 25.67 7.15
N GLN A 491 25.77 25.89 5.99
CA GLN A 491 27.07 26.55 5.95
C GLN A 491 26.89 27.96 6.51
N SER A 492 27.63 28.32 7.55
CA SER A 492 27.58 29.65 8.15
C SER A 492 28.55 30.58 7.42
N ASP A 493 28.01 31.64 6.81
CA ASP A 493 28.81 32.69 6.21
C ASP A 493 29.66 33.41 7.26
N ARG A 494 30.99 33.29 7.14
CA ARG A 494 31.94 34.24 7.75
C ARG A 494 33.14 34.46 6.85
N SER A 495 33.16 35.62 6.19
CA SER A 495 34.34 36.16 5.52
C SER A 495 35.18 37.02 6.48
N SER A 496 36.46 37.19 6.12
CA SER A 496 37.32 38.33 6.51
C SER A 496 37.74 38.45 7.99
N SER A 497 39.02 38.21 8.30
CA SER A 497 40.06 39.27 8.23
C SER A 497 41.27 39.05 9.17
N SER A 498 42.33 39.82 8.90
CA SER A 498 43.49 40.16 9.73
C SER A 498 44.65 39.16 9.84
N SER A 499 45.85 39.71 9.67
CA SER A 499 47.15 39.04 9.70
C SER A 499 47.96 39.43 10.92
N GLN A 500 48.93 38.58 11.27
CA GLN A 500 50.27 38.87 11.82
C GLN A 500 50.99 37.50 11.85
N GLU A 501 52.30 37.31 11.72
CA GLU A 501 53.46 38.04 11.19
C GLU A 501 54.64 37.02 11.30
N SER A 502 55.83 37.36 10.79
CA SER A 502 57.18 36.92 11.24
C SER A 502 57.37 35.80 12.29
N LEU A 503 58.41 34.95 12.24
CA LEU A 503 59.57 34.80 11.35
C LEU A 503 60.28 33.47 11.71
N ASN A 504 60.83 32.74 10.73
CA ASN A 504 62.22 32.25 10.81
C ASN A 504 62.70 31.58 9.50
N ARG A 505 64.03 31.55 9.35
CA ARG A 505 64.86 31.20 8.16
C ARG A 505 66.10 30.43 8.75
N PRO A 506 67.14 29.92 8.01
CA PRO A 506 67.37 30.07 6.58
C PRO A 506 68.17 28.97 5.79
N LEU A 507 68.29 29.22 4.48
CA LEU A 507 69.29 28.67 3.50
C LEU A 507 69.23 27.14 3.24
N SER A 508 69.71 26.57 2.12
CA SER A 508 70.42 27.09 0.93
C SER A 508 70.07 26.17 -0.29
N VAL A 509 70.35 26.42 -1.57
CA VAL A 509 71.14 27.45 -2.30
C VAL A 509 70.32 27.93 -3.55
N ARG A 510 70.95 28.58 -4.54
CA ARG A 510 70.41 28.84 -5.89
C ARG A 510 71.57 28.87 -6.90
N SER A 511 71.38 28.37 -8.12
CA SER A 511 72.26 28.66 -9.26
C SER A 511 71.47 28.79 -10.57
N VAL A 512 72.01 29.54 -11.53
CA VAL A 512 71.48 29.93 -12.86
C VAL A 512 72.69 30.10 -13.80
N ILE A 513 72.47 30.21 -15.12
CA ILE A 513 73.45 30.32 -16.25
C ILE A 513 73.84 28.93 -16.82
N GLY A 514 73.87 28.68 -18.14
CA GLY A 514 73.35 29.49 -19.26
C GLY A 514 73.97 29.14 -20.64
N GLY A 515 73.15 28.98 -21.69
CA GLY A 515 73.57 28.81 -23.10
C GLY A 515 74.13 27.42 -23.49
N SER A 516 74.32 27.05 -24.78
CA SER A 516 73.83 27.61 -26.06
C SER A 516 74.14 26.65 -27.24
N ILE A 517 73.29 26.59 -28.30
CA ILE A 517 73.56 26.00 -29.66
C ILE A 517 73.74 24.44 -29.67
N THR A 518 73.35 23.59 -30.66
CA THR A 518 72.91 23.61 -32.09
C THR A 518 71.50 23.00 -32.33
N ARG A 519 70.64 23.48 -33.26
CA ARG A 519 70.46 23.06 -34.70
C ARG A 519 70.06 21.57 -34.86
N SER A 520 68.94 21.14 -35.49
CA SER A 520 68.21 21.61 -36.72
C SER A 520 66.68 21.35 -36.60
N LYS A 521 65.75 22.16 -37.15
CA LYS A 521 65.29 22.32 -38.57
C LYS A 521 64.72 21.03 -39.19
N LEU A 522 63.59 20.99 -39.93
CA LEU A 522 62.70 21.98 -40.59
C LEU A 522 61.20 21.56 -40.36
N VAL A 523 60.08 22.21 -40.77
CA VAL A 523 59.67 23.53 -41.36
C VAL A 523 58.17 23.75 -40.99
N GLY A 524 57.67 24.96 -40.67
CA GLY A 524 56.82 25.83 -41.53
C GLY A 524 55.30 25.53 -41.42
N THR A 525 54.35 26.49 -41.39
CA THR A 525 54.32 27.93 -41.73
C THR A 525 53.14 28.58 -40.92
N ARG A 526 53.34 29.58 -40.04
CA ARG A 526 53.11 31.05 -40.22
C ARG A 526 51.74 31.45 -40.85
N VAL A 527 50.99 32.49 -40.40
CA VAL A 527 51.11 33.40 -39.22
C VAL A 527 49.82 34.24 -38.97
N SER A 528 49.45 34.53 -37.70
CA SER A 528 48.57 35.65 -37.20
C SER A 528 47.10 35.76 -37.70
N THR A 529 46.14 36.52 -37.12
CA THR A 529 46.04 37.45 -35.95
C THR A 529 44.72 37.22 -35.16
N THR A 530 44.66 37.68 -33.90
CA THR A 530 43.43 37.89 -33.09
C THR A 530 42.82 39.31 -33.34
N PRO A 531 41.66 39.76 -32.77
CA PRO A 531 40.82 39.15 -31.71
C PRO A 531 39.27 39.18 -31.89
N GLY A 532 38.60 38.24 -31.19
CA GLY A 532 37.43 38.49 -30.32
C GLY A 532 36.06 38.92 -30.87
N SER A 533 35.04 38.07 -30.68
CA SER A 533 33.69 38.49 -30.26
C SER A 533 32.94 37.33 -29.56
N LEU A 534 31.84 37.65 -28.86
CA LEU A 534 30.94 36.70 -28.21
C LEU A 534 29.75 36.38 -29.13
N GLN A 535 29.34 35.11 -29.27
CA GLN A 535 27.91 34.74 -29.17
C GLN A 535 27.69 33.22 -29.03
N ARG A 536 26.48 32.85 -28.58
CA ARG A 536 26.01 31.47 -28.38
C ARG A 536 25.57 30.86 -29.71
N SER A 537 25.95 29.61 -29.99
CA SER A 537 25.28 28.84 -31.05
C SER A 537 23.98 28.21 -30.55
N ARG A 538 22.95 28.25 -31.39
CA ARG A 538 21.82 27.31 -31.37
C ARG A 538 22.15 26.10 -32.24
N SER A 539 21.30 25.07 -32.17
CA SER A 539 21.11 24.09 -33.24
C SER A 539 19.70 23.50 -33.11
N ASP A 540 18.72 24.19 -33.70
CA ASP A 540 17.37 23.66 -33.87
C ASP A 540 17.37 22.57 -34.96
N ILE A 541 16.46 21.60 -34.88
CA ILE A 541 16.33 20.50 -35.84
C ILE A 541 15.00 20.65 -36.59
N ASP A 542 15.08 20.74 -37.92
CA ASP A 542 13.92 20.80 -38.80
C ASP A 542 13.53 19.39 -39.30
N VAL A 543 12.24 19.17 -39.58
CA VAL A 543 11.62 17.87 -39.85
C VAL A 543 10.58 17.98 -40.97
N ASN A 544 11.03 18.04 -42.23
CA ASN A 544 10.19 17.78 -43.41
C ASN A 544 10.97 17.48 -44.70
N ALA A 545 11.17 16.19 -45.03
CA ALA A 545 11.52 15.75 -46.39
C ALA A 545 11.46 14.21 -46.59
N ALA A 546 10.30 13.64 -46.97
CA ALA A 546 10.21 12.35 -47.67
C ALA A 546 8.78 12.01 -48.14
N SER A 547 8.41 12.36 -49.38
CA SER A 547 7.19 11.83 -50.02
C SER A 547 7.27 11.83 -51.55
N SER A 548 7.51 10.68 -52.18
CA SER A 548 7.28 10.45 -53.62
C SER A 548 7.31 8.98 -54.03
N ALA A 549 6.12 8.40 -54.23
CA ALA A 549 5.88 7.26 -55.12
C ALA A 549 4.39 7.33 -55.55
N LYS A 550 4.07 7.08 -56.82
CA LYS A 550 2.70 7.26 -57.36
C LYS A 550 2.41 6.34 -58.55
N SER A 551 1.12 6.24 -58.90
CA SER A 551 0.52 5.37 -59.92
C SER A 551 0.41 3.88 -59.51
N ARG A 552 -0.57 3.11 -59.97
CA ARG A 552 -1.55 3.35 -61.08
C ARG A 552 -3.02 3.48 -60.59
N LEU A 553 -3.94 3.58 -61.55
CA LEU A 553 -5.30 4.13 -61.45
C LEU A 553 -6.35 3.13 -61.96
N SER A 554 -7.56 3.10 -61.39
CA SER A 554 -8.78 2.87 -62.17
C SER A 554 -10.07 3.42 -61.53
N THR A 555 -11.01 3.79 -62.38
CA THR A 555 -12.36 4.42 -62.22
C THR A 555 -13.37 3.56 -61.42
N VAL A 556 -14.26 4.05 -60.52
CA VAL A 556 -15.40 5.04 -60.62
C VAL A 556 -16.70 4.39 -61.19
N PRO A 557 -17.96 4.65 -60.69
CA PRO A 557 -18.44 5.44 -59.53
C PRO A 557 -19.47 4.74 -58.58
N ALA A 558 -20.03 5.53 -57.64
CA ALA A 558 -20.95 5.20 -56.55
C ALA A 558 -22.45 4.96 -56.89
N SER A 559 -23.17 4.34 -55.94
CA SER A 559 -24.54 4.72 -55.53
C SER A 559 -24.82 4.35 -54.05
N SER A 560 -25.90 4.85 -53.45
CA SER A 560 -26.31 4.64 -52.04
C SER A 560 -27.80 5.02 -51.85
N PRO A 561 -28.40 4.92 -50.65
CA PRO A 561 -28.59 3.75 -49.78
C PRO A 561 -30.10 3.49 -49.50
N PHE A 562 -30.49 2.38 -48.85
CA PHE A 562 -31.80 2.29 -48.14
C PHE A 562 -31.83 1.21 -47.04
N SER A 563 -32.95 1.10 -46.31
CA SER A 563 -33.05 0.57 -44.94
C SER A 563 -34.10 -0.53 -44.72
N SER A 564 -33.89 -1.34 -43.66
CA SER A 564 -34.88 -1.96 -42.73
C SER A 564 -36.10 -2.76 -43.22
N ALA A 565 -36.28 -4.00 -42.69
CA ALA A 565 -37.60 -4.55 -42.28
C ALA A 565 -37.50 -5.83 -41.39
N ALA A 566 -38.66 -6.20 -40.80
CA ALA A 566 -39.03 -7.37 -39.95
C ALA A 566 -38.50 -8.77 -40.35
N ALA A 567 -38.46 -9.87 -39.55
CA ALA A 567 -38.96 -10.29 -38.21
C ALA A 567 -40.07 -11.39 -38.18
N LEU A 568 -39.67 -12.63 -37.81
CA LEU A 568 -40.44 -13.70 -37.09
C LEU A 568 -41.60 -14.44 -37.83
N PRO A 569 -42.16 -15.59 -37.32
CA PRO A 569 -41.66 -16.59 -36.34
C PRO A 569 -41.59 -18.08 -36.85
N PRO A 570 -42.36 -19.14 -36.40
CA PRO A 570 -41.71 -20.37 -35.87
C PRO A 570 -42.24 -21.77 -36.32
N GLY A 571 -41.46 -22.84 -36.10
CA GLY A 571 -42.00 -24.16 -35.67
C GLY A 571 -41.54 -25.48 -36.32
N SER A 572 -41.04 -26.41 -35.49
CA SER A 572 -41.20 -27.89 -35.51
C SER A 572 -40.56 -28.83 -36.56
N TYR A 573 -39.86 -29.85 -36.01
CA TYR A 573 -39.66 -31.24 -36.51
C TYR A 573 -38.75 -31.47 -37.76
N ALA A 574 -37.92 -32.53 -37.86
CA ALA A 574 -37.62 -33.64 -36.92
C ALA A 574 -36.22 -34.30 -37.12
N SER A 575 -35.73 -34.94 -36.04
CA SER A 575 -34.96 -36.20 -35.95
C SER A 575 -33.69 -36.46 -36.80
N LEU A 576 -32.58 -36.79 -36.12
CA LEU A 576 -31.96 -38.14 -36.14
C LEU A 576 -30.81 -38.27 -35.09
N GLY A 577 -30.60 -39.48 -34.55
CA GLY A 577 -29.28 -39.90 -33.99
C GLY A 577 -28.94 -39.61 -32.51
N LYS A 578 -29.43 -40.45 -31.58
CA LYS A 578 -28.78 -40.81 -30.28
C LYS A 578 -28.26 -42.27 -30.39
N PRO A 579 -27.49 -42.89 -29.45
CA PRO A 579 -27.23 -42.60 -28.03
C PRO A 579 -25.73 -42.29 -27.70
N SER A 580 -25.30 -41.76 -26.54
CA SER A 580 -25.63 -41.90 -25.09
C SER A 580 -24.90 -43.04 -24.36
N ILE A 581 -24.09 -42.70 -23.35
CA ILE A 581 -23.77 -43.52 -22.16
C ILE A 581 -23.89 -42.59 -20.94
N PHE A 582 -24.38 -43.08 -19.80
CA PHE A 582 -24.60 -42.28 -18.58
C PHE A 582 -24.30 -43.11 -17.31
N PHE A 583 -23.99 -42.42 -16.20
CA PHE A 583 -23.78 -42.99 -14.85
C PHE A 583 -25.08 -43.61 -14.27
N PRO A 584 -24.99 -44.56 -13.30
CA PRO A 584 -25.01 -44.17 -11.87
C PRO A 584 -24.13 -45.07 -10.94
N ALA A 585 -24.26 -44.90 -9.61
CA ALA A 585 -23.47 -45.57 -8.56
C ALA A 585 -24.34 -46.09 -7.38
N ALA A 586 -23.82 -47.08 -6.63
CA ALA A 586 -24.31 -47.57 -5.31
C ALA A 586 -23.15 -48.39 -4.66
N VAL A 587 -22.64 -48.11 -3.44
CA VAL A 587 -23.14 -48.40 -2.06
C VAL A 587 -22.70 -49.77 -1.49
N SER A 588 -21.95 -49.71 -0.38
CA SER A 588 -21.69 -50.65 0.75
C SER A 588 -21.69 -52.20 0.60
N ASP A 589 -20.68 -52.86 1.21
CA ASP A 589 -20.88 -53.65 2.45
C ASP A 589 -19.56 -53.86 3.27
N GLN A 590 -19.59 -54.71 4.31
CA GLN A 590 -18.70 -54.77 5.48
C GLN A 590 -17.64 -55.90 5.54
N MET A 591 -16.68 -55.77 6.48
CA MET A 591 -15.87 -56.83 7.17
C MET A 591 -14.94 -57.72 6.31
N LEU A 592 -13.75 -58.17 6.74
CA LEU A 592 -13.28 -58.61 8.07
C LEU A 592 -11.72 -58.47 8.19
N GLY A 593 -11.11 -59.06 9.23
CA GLY A 593 -9.69 -58.85 9.63
C GLY A 593 -8.61 -59.76 9.00
N PRO A 594 -7.36 -59.72 9.52
CA PRO A 594 -6.14 -60.30 8.92
C PRO A 594 -5.88 -61.78 9.32
N PRO A 595 -4.75 -62.37 8.88
CA PRO A 595 -3.62 -62.49 9.82
C PRO A 595 -2.23 -62.19 9.23
N ASP A 596 -1.22 -62.11 10.11
CA ASP A 596 0.21 -62.06 9.78
C ASP A 596 0.73 -63.37 9.16
N HIS A 597 1.83 -63.29 8.40
CA HIS A 597 3.12 -63.96 8.68
C HIS A 597 4.06 -64.00 7.46
N SER A 598 5.17 -63.24 7.51
CA SER A 598 6.55 -63.56 7.03
C SER A 598 7.38 -62.28 6.90
#